data_AF-A0A7H4MB83-F1
#
_entry.id   AF-A0A7H4MB83-F1
#
_cell.length_a   1.000
_cell.length_b   1.000
_cell.length_c   1.000
_cell.angle_alpha   90.00
_cell.angle_beta   90.00
_cell.angle_gamma   90.00
#
_symmetry.space_group_name_H-M   'P 1'
#
loop_
_entity.id
_entity.type
_entity.pdbx_description
1 polymer ?
#
loop_
_entity_poly.entity_id
_entity_poly.type
_entity_poly.pdbx_seq_one_letter_code
_entity_poly.pdbx_strand_id
1 'polypeptide(L)'
;MSWRRRSPALAEIIEMSLNLEQASDIVERMGSEIADKSLAARRAFSVEGLKELDALYDLLLSNLQLAMSVFFSSDVPSARRLRRSKHRFRILNRRYSHAHVDRLHQQNVQSIETSTLHLALLGI
;
A
#
# COMPACT_ATOMS: atom_id res chain seq x y z
N MET A 1 31.27 13.62 -22.84
CA MET A 1 30.49 14.16 -21.70
C MET A 1 30.39 13.09 -20.63
N SER A 2 31.08 13.27 -19.50
CA SER A 2 31.10 12.30 -18.40
C SER A 2 29.85 12.44 -17.53
N TRP A 3 28.97 11.43 -17.56
CA TRP A 3 27.86 11.31 -16.64
C TRP A 3 28.40 10.93 -15.25
N ARG A 4 28.52 11.90 -14.35
CA ARG A 4 28.86 11.63 -12.95
C ARG A 4 27.57 11.16 -12.26
N ARG A 5 27.45 9.84 -12.00
CA ARG A 5 26.44 9.31 -11.06
C ARG A 5 26.64 10.02 -9.73
N ARG A 6 25.67 10.82 -9.30
CA ARG A 6 25.70 11.49 -7.98
C ARG A 6 25.24 10.46 -6.96
N SER A 7 26.10 10.12 -6.00
CA SER A 7 25.67 9.32 -4.84
C SER A 7 24.69 10.16 -4.00
N PRO A 8 23.58 9.58 -3.52
CA PRO A 8 22.63 10.31 -2.68
C PRO A 8 23.30 10.81 -1.41
N ALA A 9 22.87 11.97 -0.92
CA ALA A 9 23.38 12.53 0.32
C ALA A 9 22.91 11.67 1.51
N LEU A 10 23.66 11.68 2.62
CA LEU A 10 23.29 10.91 3.83
C LEU A 10 21.88 11.23 4.32
N ALA A 11 21.45 12.48 4.23
CA ALA A 11 20.10 12.90 4.58
C ALA A 11 19.02 12.23 3.70
N GLU A 12 19.26 12.12 2.39
CA GLU A 12 18.34 11.46 1.44
C GLU A 12 18.27 9.95 1.69
N ILE A 13 19.38 9.32 2.09
CA ILE A 13 19.43 7.91 2.48
C ILE A 13 18.58 7.68 3.74
N ILE A 14 18.74 8.53 4.75
CA ILE A 14 17.98 8.43 6.01
C ILE A 14 16.48 8.63 5.75
N GLU A 15 16.10 9.63 4.96
CA GLU A 15 14.70 9.89 4.62
C GLU A 15 14.08 8.72 3.84
N MET A 16 14.81 8.16 2.87
CA MET A 16 14.34 6.98 2.14
C MET A 16 14.18 5.78 3.08
N SER A 17 15.14 5.55 3.99
CA SER A 17 15.07 4.45 4.96
C SER A 17 13.83 4.56 5.85
N LEU A 18 13.53 5.75 6.36
CA LEU A 18 12.33 5.99 7.19
C LEU A 18 11.04 5.74 6.40
N ASN A 19 10.98 6.21 5.15
CA ASN A 19 9.82 5.97 4.29
C ASN A 19 9.62 4.48 3.97
N LEU A 20 10.72 3.72 3.82
CA LEU A 20 10.67 2.26 3.62
C LEU A 20 10.24 1.54 4.90
N GLU A 21 10.73 1.95 6.07
CA GLU A 21 10.33 1.40 7.37
C GLU A 21 8.83 1.58 7.59
N GLN A 22 8.30 2.78 7.38
CA GLN A 22 6.87 3.06 7.49
C GLN A 22 6.04 2.21 6.52
N ALA A 23 6.51 2.02 5.29
CA ALA A 23 5.81 1.19 4.32
C ALA A 23 5.88 -0.31 4.69
N SER A 24 7.01 -0.78 5.22
CA SER A 24 7.16 -2.15 5.72
C SER A 24 6.25 -2.42 6.92
N ASP A 25 6.12 -1.47 7.86
CA ASP A 25 5.19 -1.59 8.98
C ASP A 25 3.73 -1.74 8.48
N ILE A 26 3.32 -0.93 7.50
CA ILE A 26 2.00 -1.06 6.87
C ILE A 26 1.82 -2.44 6.22
N VAL A 27 2.82 -2.93 5.50
CA VAL A 27 2.81 -4.25 4.83
C VAL A 27 2.72 -5.39 5.85
N GLU A 28 3.52 -5.35 6.93
CA GLU A 28 3.49 -6.36 7.99
C GLU A 28 2.15 -6.37 8.72
N ARG A 29 1.60 -5.18 9.02
CA ARG A 29 0.27 -5.07 9.64
C ARG A 29 -0.83 -5.59 8.72
N MET A 30 -0.80 -5.27 7.43
CA MET A 30 -1.72 -5.85 6.44
C MET A 30 -1.64 -7.38 6.44
N GLY A 31 -0.44 -7.97 6.38
CA GLY A 31 -0.26 -9.42 6.34
C GLY A 31 -0.69 -10.13 7.63
N SER A 32 -0.19 -9.66 8.78
CA SER A 32 -0.44 -10.28 10.09
C SER A 32 -1.91 -10.13 10.53
N GLU A 33 -2.51 -8.95 10.39
CA GLU A 33 -3.88 -8.71 10.84
C GLU A 33 -4.90 -9.46 9.95
N ILE A 34 -4.62 -9.63 8.64
CA ILE A 34 -5.41 -10.51 7.76
C ILE A 34 -5.26 -11.98 8.16
N ALA A 35 -4.03 -12.45 8.39
CA ALA A 35 -3.75 -13.83 8.76
C ALA A 35 -4.39 -14.20 10.12
N ASP A 36 -4.25 -13.33 11.12
CA ASP A 36 -4.79 -13.53 12.46
C ASP A 36 -6.32 -13.60 12.44
N LYS A 37 -7.00 -12.79 11.62
CA LYS A 37 -8.47 -12.87 11.49
C LYS A 37 -8.94 -14.06 10.67
N SER A 38 -8.18 -14.45 9.66
CA SER A 38 -8.43 -15.67 8.89
C SER A 38 -8.31 -16.93 9.77
N LEU A 39 -7.37 -16.93 10.72
CA LEU A 39 -7.11 -18.05 11.63
C LEU A 39 -7.98 -18.03 12.90
N ALA A 40 -8.24 -16.86 13.48
CA ALA A 40 -8.89 -16.74 14.80
C ALA A 40 -10.42 -16.69 14.78
N ALA A 41 -11.05 -16.44 13.63
CA ALA A 41 -12.49 -16.23 13.60
C ALA A 41 -13.13 -16.77 12.33
N ARG A 42 -14.32 -17.34 12.47
CA ARG A 42 -15.28 -17.58 11.37
C ARG A 42 -15.80 -16.27 10.72
N ARG A 43 -14.96 -15.22 10.66
CA ARG A 43 -15.24 -13.87 10.19
C ARG A 43 -14.24 -13.52 9.11
N ALA A 44 -14.54 -13.97 7.91
CA ALA A 44 -13.78 -13.60 6.73
C ALA A 44 -14.15 -12.17 6.32
N PHE A 45 -13.17 -11.41 5.86
CA PHE A 45 -13.42 -10.27 4.98
C PHE A 45 -14.37 -10.69 3.84
N SER A 46 -15.09 -9.72 3.28
CA SER A 46 -15.80 -9.99 2.03
C SER A 46 -14.79 -10.37 0.94
N VAL A 47 -15.25 -11.18 -0.03
CA VAL A 47 -14.40 -11.59 -1.17
C VAL A 47 -13.91 -10.36 -1.93
N GLU A 48 -14.78 -9.34 -2.06
CA GLU A 48 -14.43 -8.05 -2.64
C GLU A 48 -13.37 -7.34 -1.79
N GLY A 49 -13.58 -7.27 -0.47
CA GLY A 49 -12.64 -6.62 0.45
C GLY A 49 -11.25 -7.25 0.44
N LEU A 50 -11.13 -8.57 0.32
CA LEU A 50 -9.83 -9.23 0.18
C LEU A 50 -9.15 -8.88 -1.14
N LYS A 51 -9.86 -8.95 -2.26
CA LYS A 51 -9.31 -8.60 -3.58
C LYS A 51 -8.82 -7.16 -3.64
N GLU A 52 -9.52 -6.26 -2.96
CA GLU A 52 -9.14 -4.86 -2.83
C GLU A 52 -7.82 -4.69 -2.06
N LEU A 53 -7.70 -5.36 -0.92
CA LEU A 53 -6.50 -5.32 -0.09
C LEU A 53 -5.30 -5.97 -0.78
N ASP A 54 -5.49 -7.12 -1.45
CA ASP A 54 -4.44 -7.79 -2.24
C ASP A 54 -3.94 -6.89 -3.38
N ALA A 55 -4.86 -6.24 -4.10
CA ALA A 55 -4.49 -5.32 -5.19
C ALA A 55 -3.71 -4.09 -4.68
N LEU A 56 -4.05 -3.57 -3.50
CA LEU A 56 -3.29 -2.49 -2.87
C LEU A 56 -1.92 -2.96 -2.39
N TYR A 57 -1.83 -4.15 -1.82
CA TYR A 57 -0.58 -4.76 -1.38
C TYR A 57 0.41 -4.90 -2.56
N ASP A 58 -0.04 -5.48 -3.67
CA ASP A 58 0.78 -5.66 -4.87
C ASP A 58 1.28 -4.31 -5.44
N LEU A 59 0.39 -3.32 -5.47
CA LEU A 59 0.73 -1.99 -5.96
C LEU A 59 1.69 -1.25 -5.02
N LEU A 60 1.54 -1.42 -3.70
CA LEU A 60 2.45 -0.89 -2.70
C LEU A 60 3.84 -1.50 -2.87
N LEU A 61 3.94 -2.82 -2.98
CA LEU A 61 5.21 -3.52 -3.18
C LEU A 61 5.91 -3.06 -4.48
N SER A 62 5.16 -2.95 -5.58
CA SER A 62 5.68 -2.40 -6.84
C SER A 62 6.17 -0.96 -6.71
N ASN A 63 5.46 -0.13 -5.94
CA ASN A 63 5.87 1.25 -5.67
C ASN A 63 7.17 1.32 -4.86
N LEU A 64 7.36 0.43 -3.88
CA LEU A 64 8.59 0.34 -3.10
C LEU A 64 9.79 -0.06 -3.97
N GLN A 65 9.62 -1.05 -4.83
CA GLN A 65 10.65 -1.47 -5.79
C GLN A 65 11.03 -0.34 -6.76
N LEU A 66 10.04 0.42 -7.27
CA LEU A 66 10.29 1.59 -8.10
C LEU A 66 10.98 2.72 -7.33
N ALA A 67 10.61 2.95 -6.07
CA ALA A 67 11.24 3.95 -5.21
C ALA A 67 12.72 3.65 -4.98
N MET A 68 13.06 2.39 -4.66
CA MET A 68 14.45 1.95 -4.56
C MET A 68 15.21 2.13 -5.87
N SER A 69 14.59 1.75 -7.00
CA SER A 69 15.20 1.91 -8.32
C SER A 69 15.52 3.38 -8.63
N VAL A 70 14.59 4.29 -8.37
CA VAL A 70 14.77 5.74 -8.55
C VAL A 70 15.88 6.27 -7.66
N PHE A 71 15.94 5.81 -6.41
CA PHE A 71 16.95 6.23 -5.46
C PHE A 71 18.38 5.88 -5.89
N PHE A 72 18.60 4.62 -6.31
CA PHE A 72 19.93 4.18 -6.72
C PHE A 72 20.36 4.65 -8.12
N SER A 73 19.41 4.85 -9.04
CA SER A 73 19.73 5.16 -10.44
C SER A 73 19.59 6.64 -10.81
N SER A 74 18.86 7.43 -10.01
CA SER A 74 18.43 8.79 -10.37
C SER A 74 17.77 8.90 -11.76
N ASP A 75 17.19 7.80 -12.25
CA ASP A 75 16.59 7.73 -13.59
C ASP A 75 15.23 8.46 -13.65
N VAL A 76 15.19 9.54 -14.44
CA VAL A 76 13.99 10.39 -14.60
C VAL A 76 12.77 9.60 -15.14
N PRO A 77 12.90 8.73 -16.16
CA PRO A 77 11.83 7.80 -16.55
C PRO A 77 11.22 6.99 -15.39
N SER A 78 12.06 6.39 -14.55
CA SER A 78 11.62 5.62 -13.37
C SER A 78 10.92 6.52 -12.35
N ALA A 79 11.42 7.74 -12.13
CA ALA A 79 10.79 8.72 -11.24
C ALA A 79 9.39 9.13 -11.73
N ARG A 80 9.23 9.31 -13.05
CA ARG A 80 7.90 9.56 -13.65
C ARG A 80 6.95 8.37 -13.50
N ARG A 81 7.45 7.14 -13.66
CA ARG A 81 6.66 5.91 -13.43
C ARG A 81 6.21 5.83 -11.97
N LEU A 82 7.11 6.04 -11.02
CA LEU A 82 6.81 6.06 -9.60
C LEU A 82 5.72 7.09 -9.27
N ARG A 83 5.83 8.33 -9.78
CA ARG A 83 4.82 9.38 -9.57
C ARG A 83 3.43 8.95 -10.06
N ARG A 84 3.35 8.38 -11.27
CA ARG A 84 2.08 7.88 -11.84
C ARG A 84 1.53 6.72 -11.00
N SER A 85 2.40 5.84 -10.52
CA SER A 85 2.00 4.68 -9.72
C SER A 85 1.50 5.07 -8.33
N LYS A 86 2.16 6.01 -7.64
CA LYS A 86 1.67 6.63 -6.40
C LYS A 86 0.32 7.33 -6.59
N HIS A 87 0.12 8.00 -7.73
CA HIS A 87 -1.17 8.61 -8.05
C HIS A 87 -2.28 7.56 -8.22
N ARG A 88 -2.00 6.48 -8.96
CA ARG A 88 -2.93 5.34 -9.11
C ARG A 88 -3.27 4.70 -7.77
N PHE A 89 -2.28 4.50 -6.89
CA PHE A 89 -2.50 3.98 -5.54
C PHE A 89 -3.51 4.83 -4.76
N ARG A 90 -3.34 6.16 -4.75
CA ARG A 90 -4.27 7.08 -4.07
C ARG A 90 -5.70 7.03 -4.63
N ILE A 91 -5.85 6.91 -5.95
CA ILE A 91 -7.16 6.79 -6.59
C ILE A 91 -7.82 5.46 -6.18
N LEU A 92 -7.08 4.37 -6.26
CA LEU A 92 -7.59 3.04 -5.96
C LEU A 92 -7.99 2.93 -4.50
N ASN A 93 -7.16 3.45 -3.60
CA ASN A 93 -7.43 3.47 -2.18
C ASN A 93 -8.77 4.17 -1.88
N ARG A 94 -8.97 5.39 -2.40
CA ARG A 94 -10.25 6.12 -2.27
C ARG A 94 -11.43 5.33 -2.83
N ARG A 95 -11.26 4.71 -3.99
CA ARG A 95 -12.31 3.90 -4.62
C ARG A 95 -12.72 2.73 -3.72
N TYR A 96 -11.76 2.05 -3.11
CA TYR A 96 -12.02 0.94 -2.21
C TYR A 96 -12.63 1.40 -0.88
N SER A 97 -12.25 2.58 -0.37
CA SER A 97 -12.94 3.20 0.77
C SER A 97 -14.43 3.40 0.48
N HIS A 98 -14.76 3.95 -0.69
CA HIS A 98 -16.15 4.15 -1.10
C HIS A 98 -16.89 2.82 -1.28
N ALA A 99 -16.28 1.86 -1.98
CA ALA A 99 -16.87 0.53 -2.16
C ALA A 99 -17.14 -0.17 -0.82
N HIS A 100 -16.25 -0.02 0.16
CA HIS A 100 -16.44 -0.54 1.51
C HIS A 100 -17.61 0.13 2.22
N VAL A 101 -17.69 1.46 2.18
CA VAL A 101 -18.83 2.21 2.75
C VAL A 101 -20.15 1.78 2.10
N ASP A 102 -20.18 1.56 0.79
CA ASP A 102 -21.37 1.06 0.09
C ASP A 102 -21.78 -0.32 0.59
N ARG A 103 -20.81 -1.23 0.84
CA ARG A 103 -21.10 -2.54 1.45
C ARG A 103 -21.64 -2.42 2.87
N LEU A 104 -21.18 -1.44 3.66
CA LEU A 104 -21.73 -1.18 4.99
C LEU A 104 -23.19 -0.69 4.91
N HIS A 105 -23.52 0.20 3.98
CA HIS A 105 -24.90 0.63 3.74
C HIS A 105 -25.82 -0.52 3.32
N GLN A 106 -25.29 -1.49 2.59
CA GLN A 106 -26.00 -2.71 2.18
C GLN A 106 -26.09 -3.78 3.30
N GLN A 107 -25.66 -3.45 4.53
CA GLN A 107 -25.62 -4.36 5.67
C GLN A 107 -24.83 -5.66 5.42
N ASN A 108 -23.77 -5.59 4.61
CA ASN A 108 -22.90 -6.74 4.39
C ASN A 108 -22.21 -7.16 5.69
N VAL A 109 -22.60 -8.31 6.24
CA VAL A 109 -22.14 -8.80 7.56
C VAL A 109 -20.62 -8.89 7.65
N GLN A 110 -19.97 -9.44 6.63
CA GLN A 110 -18.51 -9.60 6.61
C GLN A 110 -17.80 -8.24 6.64
N SER A 111 -18.30 -7.27 5.88
CA SER A 111 -17.73 -5.92 5.83
C SER A 111 -17.96 -5.16 7.14
N ILE A 112 -19.10 -5.37 7.81
CA ILE A 112 -19.37 -4.81 9.14
C ILE A 112 -18.41 -5.41 10.17
N GLU A 113 -18.30 -6.73 10.20
CA GLU A 113 -17.48 -7.46 11.17
C GLU A 113 -15.98 -7.15 11.05
N THR A 114 -15.52 -6.79 9.84
CA THR A 114 -14.11 -6.45 9.56
C THR A 114 -13.86 -4.96 9.38
N SER A 115 -14.86 -4.09 9.58
CA SER A 115 -14.82 -2.70 9.13
C SER A 115 -13.65 -1.88 9.68
N THR A 116 -13.45 -1.90 11.00
CA THR A 116 -12.35 -1.16 11.66
C THR A 116 -11.00 -1.55 11.09
N LEU A 117 -10.81 -2.86 10.88
CA LEU A 117 -9.57 -3.39 10.33
C LEU A 117 -9.42 -3.01 8.85
N HIS A 118 -10.46 -3.22 8.04
CA HIS A 118 -10.43 -2.90 6.61
C HIS A 118 -10.07 -1.42 6.38
N LEU A 119 -10.67 -0.50 7.13
CA LEU A 119 -10.38 0.93 7.05
C LEU A 119 -8.95 1.26 7.50
N ALA A 120 -8.48 0.64 8.59
CA ALA A 120 -7.10 0.81 9.04
C ALA A 120 -6.08 0.37 7.98
N LEU A 121 -6.33 -0.75 7.29
CA LEU A 121 -5.47 -1.25 6.21
C LEU A 121 -5.55 -0.41 4.93
N LEU A 122 -6.67 0.29 4.69
CA LEU A 122 -6.75 1.34 3.66
C LEU A 122 -6.03 2.64 4.09
N GLY A 123 -5.53 2.74 5.32
CA GLY A 123 -4.86 3.93 5.83
C GLY A 123 -5.81 5.13 6.03
N ILE A 124 -7.01 4.86 6.54
CA ILE A 124 -8.07 5.85 6.87
C ILE A 124 -8.32 5.86 8.37
#